data_AF-N1S9B8-F1
#
_entry.id   AF-N1S9B8-F1
#
_cell.length_a   1.000
_cell.length_b   1.000
_cell.length_c   1.000
_cell.angle_alpha   90.00
_cell.angle_beta   90.00
_cell.angle_gamma   90.00
#
_symmetry.space_group_name_H-M   'P 1'
#
loop_
_entity.id
_entity.type
_entity.pdbx_description
1 polymer ?
#
loop_
_entity_poly.entity_id
_entity_poly.type
_entity_poly.pdbx_seq_one_letter_code
_entity_poly.pdbx_strand_id
1 'polypeptide(L)'
;MKFTATLFGLFAAQALAVNMYSAPNAAAECGALGVAEWDLDTLPAGMDVSELRKCKEHPLSVKIHSRNPDSTKVNVLEKRKCTSSKWKPKAGCDKHWCWQNCGSAKEVEWGFWCWSAHKDGKGAWMSCSNDSDCPTDDKFCGKGDCQQCGCGC
;
A
#
# COMPACT_ATOMS: atom_id res chain seq x y z
N MET A 1 -53.92 -31.15 18.66
CA MET A 1 -52.50 -30.77 18.77
C MET A 1 -52.02 -30.45 17.36
N LYS A 2 -51.56 -29.23 17.09
CA LYS A 2 -51.12 -28.78 15.76
C LYS A 2 -49.60 -28.62 15.79
N PHE A 3 -48.89 -29.39 14.97
CA PHE A 3 -47.43 -29.29 14.82
C PHE A 3 -47.12 -28.33 13.66
N THR A 4 -46.59 -27.17 13.98
CA THR A 4 -46.09 -26.19 13.01
C THR A 4 -44.64 -26.53 12.70
N ALA A 5 -44.36 -27.02 11.49
CA ALA A 5 -43.01 -27.34 11.04
C ALA A 5 -42.29 -26.04 10.60
N THR A 6 -41.23 -25.68 11.30
CA THR A 6 -40.35 -24.55 10.94
C THR A 6 -39.27 -25.05 9.98
N LEU A 7 -39.36 -24.67 8.69
CA LEU A 7 -38.28 -24.89 7.73
C LEU A 7 -37.11 -23.93 8.04
N PHE A 8 -35.97 -24.50 8.42
CA PHE A 8 -34.68 -23.80 8.41
C PHE A 8 -34.12 -23.79 6.97
N GLY A 9 -34.13 -22.63 6.32
CA GLY A 9 -33.46 -22.43 5.03
C GLY A 9 -31.94 -22.39 5.20
N LEU A 10 -31.22 -23.31 4.56
CA LEU A 10 -29.78 -23.25 4.42
C LEU A 10 -29.40 -22.14 3.42
N PHE A 11 -28.78 -21.07 3.91
CA PHE A 11 -28.04 -20.13 3.06
C PHE A 11 -26.69 -20.77 2.70
N ALA A 12 -26.53 -21.19 1.45
CA ALA A 12 -25.22 -21.55 0.91
C ALA A 12 -24.39 -20.28 0.72
N ALA A 13 -23.36 -20.09 1.53
CA ALA A 13 -22.36 -19.05 1.33
C ALA A 13 -21.49 -19.44 0.12
N GLN A 14 -21.70 -18.77 -1.01
CA GLN A 14 -20.87 -18.96 -2.19
C GLN A 14 -19.57 -18.16 -1.98
N ALA A 15 -18.46 -18.85 -1.67
CA ALA A 15 -17.16 -18.22 -1.62
C ALA A 15 -16.74 -17.85 -3.06
N LEU A 16 -16.67 -16.56 -3.37
CA LEU A 16 -16.06 -16.08 -4.60
C LEU A 16 -14.57 -16.43 -4.54
N ALA A 17 -14.10 -17.26 -5.46
CA ALA A 17 -12.68 -17.56 -5.59
C ALA A 17 -11.96 -16.32 -6.15
N VAL A 18 -11.26 -15.60 -5.29
CA VAL A 18 -10.37 -14.50 -5.69
C VAL A 18 -9.04 -15.07 -6.20
N ASN A 19 -8.60 -14.63 -7.39
CA ASN A 19 -7.36 -15.09 -8.00
C ASN A 19 -6.16 -14.29 -7.47
N MET A 20 -5.75 -14.60 -6.25
CA MET A 20 -4.68 -13.88 -5.54
C MET A 20 -3.31 -14.48 -5.84
N TYR A 21 -2.32 -13.63 -6.08
CA TYR A 21 -0.92 -13.97 -6.25
C TYR A 21 -0.06 -13.44 -5.11
N SER A 22 0.86 -14.28 -4.62
CA SER A 22 1.98 -13.88 -3.79
C SER A 22 3.27 -14.46 -4.35
N ALA A 23 4.37 -13.71 -4.27
CA ALA A 23 5.65 -14.17 -4.77
C ALA A 23 6.18 -15.37 -3.96
N PRO A 24 6.86 -16.33 -4.62
CA PRO A 24 7.43 -17.48 -3.92
C PRO A 24 8.47 -17.03 -2.88
N ASN A 25 8.54 -17.74 -1.75
CA ASN A 25 9.41 -17.46 -0.61
C ASN A 25 9.21 -16.08 0.05
N ALA A 26 8.13 -15.35 -0.29
CA ALA A 26 7.89 -14.00 0.23
C ALA A 26 7.82 -13.93 1.75
N ALA A 27 7.23 -14.93 2.41
CA ALA A 27 7.08 -14.90 3.87
C ALA A 27 8.42 -14.83 4.60
N ALA A 28 9.40 -15.62 4.14
CA ALA A 28 10.74 -15.65 4.73
C ALA A 28 11.52 -14.37 4.43
N GLU A 29 11.38 -13.82 3.23
CA GLU A 29 12.11 -12.61 2.82
C GLU A 29 11.53 -11.32 3.40
N CYS A 30 10.21 -11.23 3.54
CA CYS A 30 9.54 -10.02 3.99
C CYS A 30 9.46 -9.91 5.52
N GLY A 31 9.39 -11.04 6.23
CA GLY A 31 9.28 -11.05 7.69
C GLY A 31 8.20 -10.09 8.19
N ALA A 32 8.61 -9.11 9.01
CA ALA A 32 7.70 -8.11 9.59
C ALA A 32 7.02 -7.17 8.58
N LEU A 33 7.53 -7.07 7.34
CA LEU A 33 6.91 -6.26 6.29
C LEU A 33 5.65 -6.91 5.69
N GLY A 34 5.39 -8.18 6.00
CA GLY A 34 4.30 -8.94 5.42
C GLY A 34 4.46 -9.23 3.93
N VAL A 35 3.74 -10.24 3.46
CA VAL A 35 3.71 -10.63 2.04
C VAL A 35 2.67 -9.78 1.32
N ALA A 36 3.03 -9.25 0.16
CA ALA A 36 2.06 -8.59 -0.71
C ALA A 36 1.22 -9.65 -1.44
N GLU A 37 -0.09 -9.48 -1.38
CA GLU A 37 -1.06 -10.29 -2.11
C GLU A 37 -1.71 -9.42 -3.19
N TRP A 38 -1.70 -9.92 -4.42
CA TRP A 38 -2.15 -9.18 -5.60
C TRP A 38 -3.31 -9.89 -6.26
N ASP A 39 -4.40 -9.17 -6.48
CA ASP A 39 -5.52 -9.67 -7.26
C ASP A 39 -5.16 -9.61 -8.75
N LEU A 40 -4.94 -10.78 -9.36
CA LEU A 40 -4.55 -10.91 -10.76
C LEU A 40 -5.60 -10.36 -11.72
N ASP A 41 -6.87 -10.36 -11.33
CA ASP A 41 -7.97 -9.87 -12.17
C ASP A 41 -8.00 -8.33 -12.22
N THR A 42 -7.30 -7.66 -11.29
CA THR A 42 -7.18 -6.19 -11.22
C THR A 42 -5.88 -5.66 -11.84
N LEU A 43 -4.98 -6.56 -12.24
CA LEU A 43 -3.72 -6.15 -12.85
C LEU A 43 -3.95 -5.64 -14.28
N PRO A 44 -3.27 -4.55 -14.68
CA PRO A 44 -3.29 -4.09 -16.06
C PRO A 44 -2.86 -5.21 -17.02
N ALA A 45 -3.50 -5.29 -18.19
CA ALA A 45 -3.15 -6.26 -19.21
C ALA A 45 -1.65 -6.17 -19.58
N GLY A 46 -0.96 -7.32 -19.55
CA GLY A 46 0.47 -7.40 -19.86
C GLY A 46 1.42 -7.04 -18.71
N MET A 47 0.92 -6.74 -17.50
CA MET A 47 1.76 -6.62 -16.31
C MET A 47 2.23 -8.02 -15.86
N ASP A 48 3.54 -8.20 -15.78
CA ASP A 48 4.11 -9.47 -15.30
C ASP A 48 4.19 -9.48 -13.77
N VAL A 49 3.85 -10.61 -13.16
CA VAL A 49 3.79 -10.77 -11.70
C VAL A 49 5.16 -10.63 -11.03
N SER A 50 6.26 -10.86 -11.76
CA SER A 50 7.63 -10.63 -11.28
C SER A 50 7.96 -9.15 -11.12
N GLU A 51 7.20 -8.26 -11.74
CA GLU A 51 7.37 -6.81 -11.60
C GLU A 51 6.67 -6.25 -10.37
N LEU A 52 5.83 -7.05 -9.71
CA LEU A 52 5.14 -6.71 -8.48
C LEU A 52 6.09 -6.84 -7.29
N ARG A 53 5.96 -5.93 -6.32
CA ARG A 53 6.72 -6.04 -5.07
C ARG A 53 6.27 -7.26 -4.29
N LYS A 54 7.26 -7.95 -3.73
CA LYS A 54 7.10 -9.13 -2.88
C LYS A 54 6.58 -8.78 -1.49
N CYS A 55 7.05 -7.67 -0.91
CA CYS A 55 6.71 -7.26 0.46
C CYS A 55 5.65 -6.17 0.49
N LYS A 56 4.70 -6.34 1.41
CA LYS A 56 3.50 -5.51 1.56
C LYS A 56 3.80 -4.12 2.08
N GLU A 57 4.71 -3.99 3.04
CA GLU A 57 5.04 -2.69 3.62
C GLU A 57 6.34 -2.07 3.07
N HIS A 58 6.47 -0.75 3.22
CA HIS A 58 7.67 -0.02 2.83
C HIS A 58 8.85 -0.37 3.77
N PRO A 59 10.10 -0.58 3.31
CA PRO A 59 11.21 -1.00 4.16
C PRO A 59 11.47 -0.14 5.41
N LEU A 60 11.13 1.15 5.37
CA LEU A 60 11.24 2.03 6.53
C LEU A 60 10.20 1.75 7.63
N SER A 61 9.17 0.95 7.37
CA SER A 61 8.18 0.51 8.37
C SER A 61 8.73 -0.56 9.32
N VAL A 62 9.83 -1.26 8.99
CA VAL A 62 10.39 -2.32 9.86
C VAL A 62 10.65 -1.79 11.27
N LYS A 63 11.20 -0.58 11.39
CA LYS A 63 11.51 0.05 12.69
C LYS A 63 10.26 0.34 13.53
N ILE A 64 9.10 0.48 12.87
CA ILE A 64 7.81 0.71 13.51
C ILE A 64 7.24 -0.61 14.03
N HIS A 65 7.24 -1.66 13.20
CA HIS A 65 6.79 -2.99 13.61
C HIS A 65 7.59 -3.53 14.81
N SER A 66 8.89 -3.22 14.91
CA SER A 66 9.71 -3.59 16.07
C SER A 66 9.34 -2.85 17.36
N ARG A 67 8.65 -1.70 17.29
CA ARG A 67 8.22 -0.92 18.47
C ARG A 67 6.75 -1.13 18.82
N ASN A 68 5.88 -1.33 17.84
CA ASN A 68 4.47 -1.61 18.06
C ASN A 68 3.90 -2.45 16.90
N PRO A 69 3.78 -3.78 17.05
CA PRO A 69 3.33 -4.68 15.99
C PRO A 69 1.86 -4.51 15.60
N ASP A 70 1.05 -3.81 16.41
CA ASP A 70 -0.38 -3.58 16.16
C ASP A 70 -0.68 -2.20 15.54
N SER A 71 0.37 -1.45 15.18
CA SER A 71 0.23 -0.11 14.63
C SER A 71 -0.08 -0.16 13.13
N THR A 72 -1.35 -0.34 12.80
CA THR A 72 -1.87 -0.34 11.42
C THR A 72 -1.88 1.04 10.75
N LYS A 73 -1.52 2.11 11.47
CA LYS A 73 -1.47 3.47 10.91
C LYS A 73 -0.31 4.24 11.50
N VAL A 74 0.88 4.05 10.94
CA VAL A 74 2.05 4.83 11.37
C VAL A 74 2.52 5.67 10.22
N ASN A 75 2.41 6.98 10.40
CA ASN A 75 3.02 7.97 9.55
C ASN A 75 4.55 7.82 9.70
N VAL A 76 5.16 7.06 8.78
CA VAL A 76 6.60 6.74 8.78
C VAL A 76 7.47 7.99 8.54
N LEU A 77 6.88 9.08 8.04
CA LEU A 77 7.53 10.38 7.89
C LEU A 77 7.20 11.33 9.04
N GLU A 78 8.15 12.22 9.33
CA GLU A 78 7.95 13.28 10.33
C GLU A 78 6.81 14.22 9.90
N LYS A 79 6.08 14.75 10.90
CA LYS A 79 5.00 15.75 10.77
C LYS A 79 5.30 16.90 9.78
N ARG A 80 6.57 17.21 9.51
CA ARG A 80 7.03 18.26 8.58
C ARG A 80 6.70 17.99 7.11
N LYS A 81 6.44 16.73 6.72
CA LYS A 81 6.01 16.38 5.35
C LYS A 81 4.48 16.46 5.19
N CYS A 82 3.77 16.49 6.31
CA CYS A 82 2.34 16.69 6.41
C CYS A 82 1.92 18.15 6.47
N THR A 83 2.41 18.97 5.54
CA THR A 83 2.07 20.40 5.52
C THR A 83 1.26 20.76 4.30
N SER A 84 0.03 21.19 4.55
CA SER A 84 -0.90 21.82 3.64
C SER A 84 -0.35 23.13 3.08
N SER A 85 0.17 23.14 1.86
CA SER A 85 0.61 24.38 1.24
C SER A 85 0.81 24.25 -0.26
N LYS A 86 0.24 25.21 -1.01
CA LYS A 86 0.46 25.41 -2.45
C LYS A 86 1.93 25.56 -2.84
N TRP A 87 2.79 25.88 -1.87
CA TRP A 87 4.22 26.15 -2.05
C TRP A 87 5.13 25.02 -1.58
N LYS A 88 4.56 23.89 -1.14
CA LYS A 88 5.34 22.72 -0.76
C LYS A 88 5.60 21.82 -1.97
N PRO A 89 6.76 21.15 -1.99
CA PRO A 89 7.08 20.22 -3.06
C PRO A 89 6.07 19.07 -3.06
N LYS A 90 5.58 18.71 -4.25
CA LYS A 90 4.61 17.62 -4.45
C LYS A 90 5.22 16.23 -4.31
N ALA A 91 6.55 16.16 -4.27
CA ALA A 91 7.32 14.95 -4.11
C ALA A 91 8.69 15.28 -3.57
N GLY A 92 9.40 14.27 -3.08
CA GLY A 92 10.80 14.42 -2.74
C GLY A 92 11.40 13.14 -2.21
N CYS A 93 12.61 13.28 -1.71
CA CYS A 93 13.43 12.21 -1.21
C CYS A 93 13.43 12.22 0.32
N ASP A 94 13.19 11.08 0.95
CA ASP A 94 13.42 10.87 2.37
C ASP A 94 14.18 9.60 2.61
N LYS A 95 15.32 9.68 3.30
CA LYS A 95 16.11 8.50 3.68
C LYS A 95 16.33 7.53 2.50
N HIS A 96 16.58 8.09 1.32
CA HIS A 96 16.76 7.40 0.03
C HIS A 96 15.51 6.76 -0.58
N TRP A 97 14.32 7.18 -0.18
CA TRP A 97 13.05 6.72 -0.73
C TRP A 97 12.19 7.89 -1.21
N CYS A 98 11.55 7.70 -2.35
CA CYS A 98 10.66 8.69 -2.92
C CYS A 98 9.31 8.71 -2.23
N TRP A 99 8.89 9.89 -1.81
CA TRP A 99 7.52 10.15 -1.37
C TRP A 99 6.90 11.17 -2.32
N GLN A 100 5.58 11.12 -2.48
CA GLN A 100 4.83 12.14 -3.21
C GLN A 100 3.46 12.35 -2.60
N ASN A 101 2.89 13.53 -2.83
CA ASN A 101 1.50 13.81 -2.48
C ASN A 101 0.58 12.91 -3.31
N CYS A 102 -0.37 12.28 -2.63
CA CYS A 102 -1.23 11.26 -3.20
C CYS A 102 -2.66 11.47 -2.73
N GLY A 103 -3.63 10.97 -3.50
CA GLY A 103 -5.05 11.06 -3.17
C GLY A 103 -5.75 12.26 -3.80
N SER A 104 -6.96 12.55 -3.32
CA SER A 104 -7.79 13.66 -3.78
C SER A 104 -7.13 15.02 -3.56
N ALA A 105 -7.59 16.04 -4.29
CA ALA A 105 -7.11 17.41 -4.11
C ALA A 105 -7.23 17.89 -2.64
N LYS A 106 -8.27 17.43 -1.93
CA LYS A 106 -8.45 17.70 -0.50
C LYS A 106 -7.41 16.98 0.35
N GLU A 107 -7.12 15.71 0.09
CA GLU A 107 -6.07 14.98 0.83
C GLU A 107 -4.70 15.64 0.59
N VAL A 108 -4.37 15.94 -0.65
CA VAL A 108 -3.15 16.68 -1.02
C VAL A 108 -3.11 18.06 -0.34
N GLU A 109 -4.23 18.77 -0.31
CA GLU A 109 -4.33 20.04 0.42
C GLU A 109 -4.02 19.85 1.90
N TRP A 110 -4.37 18.73 2.54
CA TRP A 110 -4.06 18.45 3.95
C TRP A 110 -2.63 17.92 4.16
N GLY A 111 -1.84 17.83 3.10
CA GLY A 111 -0.46 17.35 3.12
C GLY A 111 -0.33 15.84 2.95
N PHE A 112 -1.40 15.13 2.59
CA PHE A 112 -1.40 13.68 2.41
C PHE A 112 -0.37 13.27 1.37
N TRP A 113 0.44 12.28 1.71
CA TRP A 113 1.50 11.75 0.86
C TRP A 113 1.51 10.23 0.97
N CYS A 114 2.13 9.54 0.01
CA CYS A 114 2.47 8.12 0.08
C CYS A 114 3.92 7.90 -0.39
N TRP A 115 4.51 6.75 -0.05
CA TRP A 115 5.73 6.28 -0.72
C TRP A 115 5.44 5.99 -2.19
N SER A 116 6.44 6.21 -3.05
CA SER A 116 6.35 5.96 -4.48
C SER A 116 6.88 4.57 -4.83
N ALA A 117 6.23 3.92 -5.79
CA ALA A 117 6.59 2.60 -6.29
C ALA A 117 6.50 2.54 -7.81
N HIS A 118 7.38 1.74 -8.42
CA HIS A 118 7.35 1.42 -9.85
C HIS A 118 6.03 0.74 -10.24
N LYS A 119 5.78 0.59 -11.55
CA LYS A 119 4.66 -0.19 -12.10
C LYS A 119 3.31 0.26 -11.54
N ASP A 120 3.04 1.55 -11.72
CA ASP A 120 1.81 2.20 -11.25
C ASP A 120 1.50 1.95 -9.77
N GLY A 121 2.54 2.00 -8.93
CA GLY A 121 2.42 1.88 -7.48
C GLY A 121 2.48 0.45 -6.94
N LYS A 122 2.62 -0.57 -7.79
CA LYS A 122 2.58 -2.00 -7.39
C LYS A 122 3.94 -2.69 -7.38
N GLY A 123 4.91 -2.13 -8.08
CA GLY A 123 6.26 -2.69 -8.19
C GLY A 123 7.17 -2.28 -7.05
N ALA A 124 8.47 -2.51 -7.22
CA ALA A 124 9.46 -2.15 -6.22
C ALA A 124 9.34 -0.68 -5.78
N TRP A 125 9.62 -0.44 -4.50
CA TRP A 125 9.69 0.91 -3.94
C TRP A 125 10.77 1.73 -4.65
N MET A 126 10.48 3.00 -4.92
CA MET A 126 11.40 3.87 -5.66
C MET A 126 12.42 4.51 -4.72
N SER A 127 13.70 4.28 -5.01
CA SER A 127 14.81 4.92 -4.31
C SER A 127 15.20 6.26 -4.92
N CYS A 128 15.84 7.12 -4.14
CA CYS A 128 16.37 8.41 -4.59
C CYS A 128 17.69 8.77 -3.92
N SER A 129 18.45 9.63 -4.59
CA SER A 129 19.56 10.38 -4.02
C SER A 129 19.16 11.81 -3.69
N ASN A 130 18.26 12.41 -4.48
CA ASN A 130 17.77 13.77 -4.31
C ASN A 130 16.29 13.88 -4.74
N ASP A 131 15.64 15.01 -4.45
CA ASP A 131 14.20 15.21 -4.70
C ASP A 131 13.82 15.10 -6.19
N SER A 132 14.72 15.46 -7.11
CA SER A 132 14.43 15.43 -8.56
C SER A 132 14.43 14.03 -9.17
N ASP A 133 14.94 13.03 -8.43
CA ASP A 133 14.85 11.63 -8.83
C ASP A 133 13.42 11.07 -8.67
N CYS A 134 12.57 11.78 -7.91
CA CYS A 134 11.27 11.28 -7.52
C CYS A 134 10.16 11.69 -8.49
N PRO A 135 9.21 10.77 -8.76
CA PRO A 135 8.08 11.08 -9.61
C PRO A 135 7.17 12.14 -8.99
N THR A 136 6.34 12.74 -9.83
CA THR A 136 5.25 13.65 -9.41
C THR A 136 3.90 13.25 -10.00
N ASP A 137 3.83 12.09 -10.65
CA ASP A 137 2.60 11.56 -11.24
C ASP A 137 1.98 10.57 -10.25
N ASP A 138 0.72 10.83 -9.87
CA ASP A 138 -0.02 10.08 -8.86
C ASP A 138 -0.11 8.59 -9.16
N LYS A 139 0.07 8.15 -10.41
CA LYS A 139 0.08 6.72 -10.72
C LYS A 139 1.15 5.95 -9.95
N PHE A 140 2.26 6.61 -9.57
CA PHE A 140 3.37 6.01 -8.82
C PHE A 140 3.14 5.96 -7.31
N CYS A 141 2.06 6.53 -6.79
CA CYS A 141 1.69 6.37 -5.38
C CYS A 141 1.56 4.88 -5.04
N GLY A 142 2.15 4.46 -3.91
CA GLY A 142 2.09 3.07 -3.44
C GLY A 142 0.66 2.55 -3.37
N LYS A 143 0.42 1.38 -3.95
CA LYS A 143 -0.87 0.69 -4.03
C LYS A 143 -0.77 -0.73 -3.47
N GLY A 144 -1.93 -1.37 -3.37
CA GLY A 144 -2.12 -2.70 -2.79
C GLY A 144 -2.72 -2.60 -1.38
N ASP A 145 -2.99 -3.74 -0.78
CA ASP A 145 -3.40 -3.81 0.62
C ASP A 145 -2.17 -3.61 1.51
N CYS A 146 -1.78 -2.35 1.75
CA CYS A 146 -0.66 -1.97 2.59
C CYS A 146 -1.11 -0.90 3.59
N GLN A 147 -0.71 -1.06 4.85
CA GLN A 147 -1.09 -0.18 5.94
C GLN A 147 -0.06 0.93 6.16
N GLN A 148 1.19 0.66 5.77
CA GLN A 148 2.36 1.53 5.90
C GLN A 148 3.01 1.80 4.52
N CYS A 149 2.17 1.87 3.48
CA CYS A 149 2.50 2.56 2.23
C CYS A 149 2.82 4.05 2.42
N GLY A 150 2.72 4.57 3.64
CA GLY A 150 2.99 5.96 3.96
C GLY A 150 1.83 6.89 3.63
N CYS A 151 0.71 6.35 3.13
CA CYS A 151 -0.49 7.09 2.76
C CYS A 151 -1.18 7.72 3.98
N GLY A 152 -0.74 8.93 4.34
CA GLY A 152 -1.26 9.59 5.54
C GLY A 152 -0.65 10.94 5.88
N CYS A 153 -1.47 11.71 6.59
CA CYS A 153 -1.11 12.72 7.57
C CYS A 153 -2.05 12.57 8.77
#